data_AF-A0A4Q4DHL0-F1
#
_entry.id   AF-A0A4Q4DHL0-F1
#
_cell.length_a   1.000
_cell.length_b   1.000
_cell.length_c   1.000
_cell.angle_alpha   90.00
_cell.angle_beta   90.00
_cell.angle_gamma   90.00
#
_symmetry.space_group_name_H-M   'P 1'
#
loop_
_entity.id
_entity.type
_entity.pdbx_description
1 polymer ?
#
loop_
_entity_poly.entity_id
_entity_poly.type
_entity_poly.pdbx_seq_one_letter_code
_entity_poly.pdbx_strand_id
1 'polypeptide(L)'
;MINRPRETPYRDELLADGSVHRRYEDGREEWRRREGGTRVRWHDNQGASGTDEQLGGRIIKRRYSDGRVTYGRDIGYGRTVWDRGETLLVNKTSFGGRMGTLLGGLGLVALAVTAAQLPPEELTPEEEEELRQQQQQQQAAAQNSSGGGDAGGGDGGDWDSGDGWNSDDDGGWSDDDFG
;
A
#
# COMPACT_ATOMS: atom_id res chain seq x y z
N MET A 1 -27.65 -5.66 -9.39
CA MET A 1 -26.62 -6.48 -10.08
C MET A 1 -25.33 -6.30 -9.33
N ILE A 2 -24.66 -7.37 -8.92
CA ILE A 2 -23.32 -7.28 -8.32
C ILE A 2 -22.36 -7.09 -9.50
N ASN A 3 -21.93 -5.85 -9.75
CA ASN A 3 -20.92 -5.58 -10.77
C ASN A 3 -19.58 -6.06 -10.21
N ARG A 4 -18.94 -7.03 -10.88
CA ARG A 4 -17.62 -7.50 -10.47
C ARG A 4 -16.57 -6.49 -10.94
N PRO A 5 -15.62 -6.06 -10.10
CA PRO A 5 -14.52 -5.21 -10.54
C PRO A 5 -13.76 -5.90 -11.67
N ARG A 6 -13.32 -5.09 -12.64
CA ARG A 6 -12.30 -5.51 -13.61
C ARG A 6 -10.97 -5.62 -12.88
N GLU A 7 -10.57 -6.86 -12.64
CA GLU A 7 -9.25 -7.16 -12.09
C GLU A 7 -8.17 -6.88 -13.13
N THR A 8 -7.15 -6.14 -12.74
CA THR A 8 -5.95 -5.91 -13.55
C THR A 8 -4.72 -6.24 -12.70
N PRO A 9 -4.15 -7.43 -12.85
CA PRO A 9 -2.95 -7.79 -12.14
C PRO A 9 -1.73 -7.02 -12.65
N TYR A 10 -0.73 -6.88 -11.78
CA TYR A 10 0.55 -6.25 -12.12
C TYR A 10 1.72 -6.93 -11.42
N ARG A 11 2.93 -6.67 -11.92
CA ARG A 11 4.21 -7.05 -11.29
C ARG A 11 5.10 -5.83 -11.19
N ASP A 12 5.79 -5.72 -10.08
CA ASP A 12 6.75 -4.68 -9.77
C ASP A 12 8.16 -5.25 -9.85
N GLU A 13 9.06 -4.48 -10.44
CA GLU A 13 10.49 -4.74 -10.54
C GLU A 13 11.22 -3.55 -9.93
N LEU A 14 12.05 -3.78 -8.91
CA LEU A 14 12.90 -2.74 -8.34
C LEU A 14 14.09 -2.49 -9.28
N LEU A 15 14.20 -1.25 -9.77
CA LEU A 15 15.27 -0.83 -10.67
C LEU A 15 16.51 -0.38 -9.88
N ALA A 16 17.67 -0.40 -10.55
CA ALA A 16 18.96 -0.05 -9.95
C ALA A 16 19.04 1.39 -9.41
N ASP A 17 18.19 2.30 -9.90
CA ASP A 17 18.12 3.69 -9.45
C ASP A 17 17.16 3.90 -8.26
N GLY A 18 16.62 2.81 -7.69
CA GLY A 18 15.67 2.81 -6.59
C GLY A 18 14.23 3.16 -7.00
N SER A 19 13.95 3.30 -8.30
CA SER A 19 12.58 3.38 -8.80
C SER A 19 11.97 1.99 -8.99
N VAL A 20 10.64 1.91 -9.09
CA VAL A 20 9.91 0.67 -9.35
C VAL A 20 9.32 0.73 -10.74
N HIS A 21 9.53 -0.32 -11.52
CA HIS A 21 8.84 -0.55 -12.78
C HIS A 21 7.69 -1.51 -12.56
N ARG A 22 6.47 -1.00 -12.68
CA ARG A 22 5.23 -1.77 -12.62
C ARG A 22 4.78 -2.15 -14.03
N ARG A 23 4.54 -3.43 -14.29
CA ARG A 23 3.97 -3.95 -15.54
C ARG A 23 2.61 -4.56 -15.27
N TYR A 24 1.60 -4.05 -15.94
CA TYR A 24 0.23 -4.53 -15.85
C TYR A 24 -0.02 -5.62 -16.90
N GLU A 25 -0.88 -6.60 -16.59
CA GLU A 25 -1.24 -7.65 -17.56
C GLU A 25 -2.01 -7.12 -18.77
N ASP A 26 -2.58 -5.90 -18.69
CA ASP A 26 -3.26 -5.24 -19.81
C ASP A 26 -2.31 -4.46 -20.73
N GLY A 27 -0.98 -4.59 -20.54
CA GLY A 27 0.05 -3.97 -21.38
C GLY A 27 0.43 -2.54 -20.98
N ARG A 28 -0.21 -1.97 -19.96
CA ARG A 28 0.29 -0.73 -19.35
C ARG A 28 1.57 -0.99 -18.58
N GLU A 29 2.42 0.02 -18.54
CA GLU A 29 3.64 0.03 -17.75
C GLU A 29 3.73 1.37 -17.02
N GLU A 30 4.15 1.36 -15.76
CA GLU A 30 4.24 2.54 -14.92
C GLU A 30 5.58 2.55 -14.16
N TRP A 31 6.31 3.64 -14.24
CA TRP A 31 7.55 3.85 -13.48
C TRP A 31 7.25 4.75 -12.30
N ARG A 32 7.58 4.26 -11.10
CA ARG A 32 7.21 4.87 -9.83
C ARG A 32 8.46 5.23 -9.05
N ARG A 33 8.50 6.43 -8.48
CA ARG A 33 9.62 6.89 -7.64
C ARG A 33 9.09 7.57 -6.39
N ARG A 34 9.50 7.09 -5.22
CA ARG A 34 9.20 7.74 -3.94
C ARG A 34 9.88 9.12 -3.89
N GLU A 35 9.15 10.13 -3.43
CA GLU A 35 9.68 11.48 -3.19
C GLU A 35 9.99 11.74 -1.70
N GLY A 36 9.76 10.75 -0.84
CA GLY A 36 9.82 10.87 0.61
C GLY A 36 8.42 10.90 1.23
N GLY A 37 8.33 10.47 2.49
CA GLY A 37 7.05 10.32 3.20
C GLY A 37 6.08 9.40 2.46
N THR A 38 4.85 9.85 2.29
CA THR A 38 3.74 9.10 1.69
C THR A 38 3.53 9.37 0.19
N ARG A 39 4.48 10.03 -0.48
CA ARG A 39 4.33 10.49 -1.87
C ARG A 39 5.17 9.70 -2.86
N VAL A 40 4.55 9.34 -3.97
CA VAL A 40 5.15 8.61 -5.09
C VAL A 40 4.83 9.33 -6.39
N ARG A 41 5.85 9.78 -7.12
CA ARG A 41 5.68 10.21 -8.51
C ARG A 41 5.59 9.00 -9.42
N TRP A 42 4.76 9.10 -10.44
CA TRP A 42 4.65 8.07 -11.45
C TRP A 42 4.49 8.66 -12.85
N HIS A 43 4.87 7.87 -13.85
CA HIS A 43 4.53 8.10 -15.26
C HIS A 43 4.33 6.75 -15.94
N ASP A 44 3.55 6.71 -17.02
CA ASP A 44 3.25 5.48 -17.75
C ASP A 44 3.70 5.51 -19.21
N ASN A 45 3.62 4.34 -19.86
CA ASN A 45 3.96 4.16 -21.27
C ASN A 45 2.91 4.73 -22.24
N GLN A 46 1.83 5.34 -21.72
CA GLN A 46 0.77 5.99 -22.50
C GLN A 46 0.86 7.53 -22.42
N GLY A 47 1.87 8.05 -21.72
CA GLY A 47 2.12 9.48 -21.58
C GLY A 47 1.38 10.15 -20.43
N ALA A 48 0.65 9.40 -19.59
CA ALA A 48 0.11 9.94 -18.36
C ALA A 48 1.19 9.98 -17.27
N SER A 49 1.06 10.95 -16.37
CA SER A 49 1.95 11.09 -15.22
C SER A 49 1.24 11.77 -14.06
N GLY A 50 1.83 11.67 -12.87
CA GLY A 50 1.21 12.22 -11.68
C GLY A 50 1.95 11.89 -10.39
N THR A 51 1.23 12.10 -9.29
CA THR A 51 1.66 11.79 -7.94
C THR A 51 0.57 11.02 -7.23
N ASP A 52 0.95 9.92 -6.59
CA ASP A 52 0.13 9.23 -5.60
C ASP A 52 0.56 9.69 -4.21
N GLU A 53 -0.41 10.09 -3.40
CA GLU A 53 -0.24 10.45 -1.98
C GLU A 53 -1.06 9.48 -1.13
N GLN A 54 -0.40 8.74 -0.24
CA GLN A 54 -1.09 7.91 0.74
C GLN A 54 -1.64 8.81 1.85
N LEU A 55 -2.95 8.72 2.05
CA LEU A 55 -3.72 9.36 3.10
C LEU A 55 -4.10 8.32 4.16
N GLY A 56 -4.60 8.78 5.31
CA GLY A 56 -5.11 7.93 6.38
C GLY A 56 -6.23 6.99 5.91
N GLY A 57 -6.46 5.93 6.69
CA GLY A 57 -7.53 4.97 6.40
C GLY A 57 -7.34 4.17 5.11
N ARG A 58 -6.07 3.98 4.69
CA ARG A 58 -5.67 3.26 3.46
C ARG A 58 -6.15 3.92 2.16
N ILE A 59 -6.44 5.21 2.19
CA ILE A 59 -6.81 5.95 0.99
C ILE A 59 -5.56 6.37 0.23
N ILE A 60 -5.60 6.25 -1.09
CA ILE A 60 -4.55 6.72 -2.00
C ILE A 60 -5.16 7.80 -2.87
N LYS A 61 -4.64 9.02 -2.78
CA LYS A 61 -4.98 10.11 -3.68
C LYS A 61 -4.04 10.08 -4.88
N ARG A 62 -4.57 9.82 -6.08
CA ARG A 62 -3.82 9.95 -7.34
C ARG A 62 -4.16 11.29 -7.99
N ARG A 63 -3.17 12.17 -8.09
CA ARG A 63 -3.26 13.44 -8.84
C ARG A 63 -2.51 13.30 -10.16
N TYR A 64 -3.20 13.49 -11.26
CA TYR A 64 -2.64 13.49 -12.60
C TYR A 64 -2.01 14.87 -12.92
N SER A 65 -1.05 14.89 -13.85
CA SER A 65 -0.40 16.12 -14.33
C SER A 65 -1.36 17.09 -15.02
N ASP A 66 -2.50 16.61 -15.51
CA ASP A 66 -3.57 17.43 -16.09
C ASP A 66 -4.50 18.07 -15.04
N GLY A 67 -4.26 17.81 -13.75
CA GLY A 67 -5.04 18.33 -12.63
C GLY A 67 -6.19 17.43 -12.16
N ARG A 68 -6.49 16.34 -12.89
CA ARG A 68 -7.49 15.36 -12.46
C ARG A 68 -7.06 14.67 -11.17
N VAL A 69 -8.01 14.37 -10.30
CA VAL A 69 -7.80 13.62 -9.06
C VAL A 69 -8.72 12.41 -9.04
N THR A 70 -8.18 11.27 -8.64
CA THR A 70 -8.94 10.03 -8.39
C THR A 70 -8.47 9.40 -7.09
N TYR A 71 -9.38 8.73 -6.39
CA TYR A 71 -9.03 8.04 -5.15
C TYR A 71 -9.06 6.53 -5.33
N GLY A 72 -8.08 5.90 -4.70
CA GLY A 72 -8.00 4.46 -4.52
C GLY A 72 -8.08 4.12 -3.05
N ARG A 73 -8.42 2.86 -2.75
CA ARG A 73 -8.35 2.31 -1.39
C ARG A 73 -7.53 1.03 -1.41
N ASP A 74 -6.48 1.00 -0.61
CA ASP A 74 -5.73 -0.22 -0.35
C ASP A 74 -6.54 -1.11 0.59
N ILE A 75 -6.82 -2.33 0.13
CA ILE A 75 -7.59 -3.33 0.88
C ILE A 75 -6.69 -4.45 1.41
N GLY A 76 -5.37 -4.21 1.42
CA GLY A 76 -4.34 -5.11 1.91
C GLY A 76 -3.99 -6.23 0.93
N TYR A 77 -2.87 -6.90 1.21
CA TYR A 77 -2.33 -8.02 0.43
C TYR A 77 -2.04 -7.64 -1.04
N GLY A 78 -1.50 -6.43 -1.24
CA GLY A 78 -1.13 -5.93 -2.58
C GLY A 78 -2.32 -5.58 -3.48
N ARG A 79 -3.50 -5.33 -2.92
CA ARG A 79 -4.73 -5.07 -3.68
C ARG A 79 -5.23 -3.65 -3.47
N THR A 80 -5.53 -2.97 -4.55
CA THR A 80 -6.04 -1.60 -4.50
C THR A 80 -7.27 -1.44 -5.38
N VAL A 81 -8.34 -0.95 -4.78
CA VAL A 81 -9.60 -0.66 -5.47
C VAL A 81 -9.59 0.79 -5.96
N TRP A 82 -9.98 1.01 -7.21
CA TRP A 82 -10.11 2.32 -7.85
C TRP A 82 -11.50 2.45 -8.47
N ASP A 83 -11.80 3.64 -8.99
CA ASP A 83 -12.98 3.89 -9.83
C ASP A 83 -14.28 3.38 -9.22
N ARG A 84 -14.50 3.63 -7.92
CA ARG A 84 -15.70 3.18 -7.19
C ARG A 84 -15.95 1.67 -7.25
N GLY A 85 -14.87 0.89 -7.24
CA GLY A 85 -14.98 -0.57 -7.29
C GLY A 85 -15.12 -1.13 -8.69
N GLU A 86 -14.96 -0.32 -9.74
CA GLU A 86 -14.91 -0.82 -11.11
C GLU A 86 -13.56 -1.43 -11.46
N THR A 87 -12.47 -0.96 -10.83
CA THR A 87 -11.11 -1.43 -11.11
C THR A 87 -10.48 -2.00 -9.83
N LEU A 88 -9.93 -3.21 -9.92
CA LEU A 88 -9.14 -3.82 -8.85
C LEU A 88 -7.72 -4.10 -9.37
N LEU A 89 -6.72 -3.44 -8.81
CA LEU A 89 -5.32 -3.74 -9.10
C LEU A 89 -4.80 -4.79 -8.12
N VAL A 90 -4.08 -5.79 -8.62
CA VAL A 90 -3.56 -6.91 -7.81
C VAL A 90 -2.07 -7.11 -8.04
N ASN A 91 -1.26 -6.94 -7.00
CA ASN A 91 0.17 -7.21 -7.05
C ASN A 91 0.45 -8.71 -7.10
N LYS A 92 1.17 -9.16 -8.13
CA LYS A 92 1.66 -10.55 -8.30
C LYS A 92 3.18 -10.67 -8.14
N THR A 93 3.84 -9.63 -7.65
CA THR A 93 5.29 -9.64 -7.39
C THR A 93 5.62 -10.61 -6.26
N SER A 94 6.75 -11.29 -6.33
CA SER A 94 7.27 -12.09 -5.21
C SER A 94 8.67 -11.57 -4.95
N PHE A 95 8.87 -10.83 -3.85
CA PHE A 95 10.19 -10.38 -3.45
C PHE A 95 10.94 -11.58 -2.85
N GLY A 96 11.99 -12.02 -3.52
CA GLY A 96 12.79 -13.18 -3.12
C GLY A 96 13.82 -12.79 -2.07
N GLY A 97 13.59 -13.13 -0.80
CA GLY A 97 14.62 -12.96 0.22
C GLY A 97 14.33 -13.67 1.54
N ARG A 98 13.10 -13.56 2.06
CA ARG A 98 12.67 -14.19 3.31
C ARG A 98 11.20 -14.55 3.16
N MET A 99 10.76 -15.68 3.72
CA MET A 99 9.42 -16.21 3.53
C MET A 99 8.32 -15.15 3.79
N GLY A 100 7.70 -14.67 2.71
CA GLY A 100 6.43 -13.98 2.72
C GLY A 100 5.52 -14.67 1.71
N THR A 101 5.02 -15.84 2.09
CA THR A 101 3.83 -16.51 1.53
C THR A 101 3.52 -16.26 0.05
N LEU A 102 3.86 -17.23 -0.80
CA LEU A 102 3.11 -17.57 -2.03
C LEU A 102 2.11 -16.49 -2.51
N LEU A 103 2.58 -15.43 -3.19
CA LEU A 103 1.70 -14.62 -4.07
C LEU A 103 1.41 -15.36 -5.39
N GLY A 104 1.68 -16.66 -5.42
CA GLY A 104 1.22 -17.61 -6.41
C GLY A 104 0.32 -18.66 -5.75
N GLY A 105 -0.99 -18.57 -5.97
CA GLY A 105 -1.86 -19.74 -5.81
C GLY A 105 -2.94 -19.72 -4.73
N LEU A 106 -3.34 -18.57 -4.19
CA LEU A 106 -4.72 -18.43 -3.69
C LEU A 106 -5.54 -17.81 -4.82
N GLY A 107 -6.16 -18.68 -5.61
CA GLY A 107 -6.86 -18.31 -6.84
C GLY A 107 -7.95 -17.28 -6.58
N LEU A 108 -8.19 -16.40 -7.57
CA LEU A 108 -9.49 -15.95 -8.07
C LEU A 108 -10.68 -15.88 -7.07
N VAL A 109 -10.45 -15.56 -5.80
CA VAL A 109 -11.53 -15.23 -4.87
C VAL A 109 -11.81 -13.76 -5.13
N ALA A 110 -12.71 -13.54 -6.08
CA ALA A 110 -13.45 -12.31 -6.22
C ALA A 110 -14.17 -12.03 -4.90
N LEU A 111 -13.45 -11.48 -3.92
CA LEU A 111 -14.07 -10.86 -2.77
C LEU A 111 -14.99 -9.79 -3.34
N ALA A 112 -16.28 -9.91 -3.06
CA ALA A 112 -17.21 -8.85 -3.35
C ALA A 112 -16.67 -7.60 -2.67
N VAL A 113 -16.26 -6.61 -3.47
CA VAL A 113 -15.89 -5.29 -2.94
C VAL A 113 -17.15 -4.77 -2.25
N THR A 114 -17.12 -4.77 -0.93
CA THR A 114 -18.25 -4.27 -0.14
C THR A 114 -18.25 -2.74 -0.19
N ALA A 115 -19.38 -2.10 0.08
CA ALA A 115 -19.46 -0.63 0.08
C ALA A 115 -18.43 0.03 1.01
N ALA A 116 -18.03 -0.65 2.09
CA ALA A 116 -17.00 -0.20 3.03
C ALA A 116 -15.58 -0.17 2.43
N GLN A 117 -15.35 -0.90 1.35
CA GLN A 117 -14.05 -1.00 0.65
C GLN A 117 -13.98 -0.12 -0.59
N LEU A 118 -15.02 0.67 -0.86
CA LEU A 118 -15.02 1.61 -1.95
C LEU A 118 -14.13 2.82 -1.61
N PRO A 119 -13.34 3.30 -2.58
CA PRO A 119 -12.70 4.60 -2.44
C PRO A 119 -13.77 5.71 -2.43
N PRO A 120 -13.51 6.83 -1.73
CA PRO A 120 -14.36 8.01 -1.83
C PRO A 120 -14.39 8.53 -3.28
N GLU A 121 -15.51 9.12 -3.70
CA GLU A 121 -15.61 9.73 -5.04
C GLU A 121 -14.82 11.04 -5.09
N GLU A 122 -15.03 11.87 -4.08
CA GLU A 122 -14.38 13.15 -3.88
C GLU A 122 -14.07 13.31 -2.39
N LEU A 123 -13.04 14.09 -2.08
CA LEU A 123 -12.71 14.53 -0.73
C LEU A 123 -12.49 16.03 -0.78
N THR A 124 -12.96 16.75 0.23
CA THR A 124 -12.64 18.18 0.35
C THR A 124 -11.18 18.36 0.79
N PRO A 125 -10.56 19.53 0.54
CA PRO A 125 -9.21 19.81 1.01
C PRO A 125 -9.04 19.62 2.53
N GLU A 126 -10.08 19.93 3.30
CA GLU A 126 -10.10 19.76 4.75
C GLU A 126 -10.10 18.28 5.14
N GLU A 127 -10.96 17.45 4.53
CA GLU A 127 -11.01 16.01 4.76
C GLU A 127 -9.68 15.32 4.39
N GLU A 128 -9.06 15.74 3.29
CA GLU A 128 -7.74 15.24 2.92
C GLU A 128 -6.69 15.57 3.98
N GLU A 129 -6.72 16.77 4.56
CA GLU A 129 -5.76 17.20 5.58
C GLU A 129 -5.95 16.43 6.89
N GLU A 130 -7.20 16.18 7.29
CA GLU A 130 -7.51 15.31 8.43
C GLU A 130 -6.95 13.89 8.22
N LEU A 131 -7.11 13.34 7.01
CA LEU A 131 -6.54 12.02 6.68
C LEU A 131 -5.01 12.06 6.62
N ARG A 132 -4.38 13.14 6.15
CA ARG A 132 -2.92 13.30 6.23
C ARG A 132 -2.44 13.32 7.68
N GLN A 133 -3.14 14.04 8.56
CA GLN A 133 -2.81 14.08 9.98
C GLN A 133 -2.95 12.70 10.64
N GLN A 134 -4.03 11.97 10.32
CA GLN A 134 -4.21 10.61 10.80
C GLN A 134 -3.04 9.70 10.37
N GLN A 135 -2.63 9.78 9.09
CA GLN A 135 -1.51 9.01 8.57
C GLN A 135 -0.20 9.35 9.26
N GLN A 136 0.07 10.63 9.51
CA GLN A 136 1.25 11.08 10.24
C GLN A 136 1.25 10.57 11.69
N GLN A 137 0.11 10.60 12.37
CA GLN A 137 -0.03 10.08 13.73
C GLN A 137 0.21 8.56 13.78
N GLN A 138 -0.29 7.80 12.80
CA GLN A 138 -0.06 6.35 12.72
C GLN A 138 1.42 6.03 12.47
N GLN A 139 2.08 6.76 11.57
CA GLN A 139 3.52 6.59 11.32
C GLN A 139 4.37 6.97 12.54
N ALA A 140 4.02 8.06 13.22
CA ALA A 140 4.71 8.47 14.44
C ALA A 140 4.51 7.44 15.58
N ALA A 141 3.30 6.88 15.72
CA ALA A 141 3.03 5.85 16.71
C ALA A 141 3.82 4.56 16.44
N ALA A 142 3.93 4.14 15.17
CA ALA A 142 4.74 2.99 14.77
C ALA A 142 6.25 3.19 14.99
N GLN A 143 6.73 4.43 14.92
CA GLN A 143 8.13 4.78 15.22
C GLN A 143 8.41 4.88 16.73
N ASN A 144 7.39 5.20 17.55
CA ASN A 144 7.54 5.34 18.99
C ASN A 144 7.39 4.02 19.76
N SER A 145 6.85 2.97 19.14
CA SER A 145 6.79 1.62 19.73
C SER A 145 8.13 0.86 19.68
N SER A 146 9.15 1.38 18.99
CA SER A 146 10.52 0.85 19.02
C SER A 146 11.46 1.58 20.00
N GLY A 147 10.93 2.49 20.85
CA GLY A 147 11.71 3.32 21.77
C GLY A 147 11.33 3.13 23.23
N GLY A 148 11.51 1.93 23.77
CA GLY A 148 11.19 1.58 25.15
C GLY A 148 12.32 0.85 25.87
N GLY A 149 13.51 1.45 25.95
CA GLY A 149 14.61 0.92 26.75
C GLY A 149 15.28 2.05 27.51
N ASP A 150 15.04 2.11 28.82
CA ASP A 150 16.06 2.36 29.86
C ASP A 150 15.40 2.76 31.20
N ALA A 151 15.27 1.79 32.13
CA ALA A 151 15.49 1.99 33.56
C ALA A 151 15.34 0.69 34.38
N GLY A 152 16.47 0.01 34.65
CA GLY A 152 16.80 -0.44 36.01
C GLY A 152 16.44 -1.87 36.47
N GLY A 153 17.42 -2.78 36.37
CA GLY A 153 17.92 -3.55 37.52
C GLY A 153 17.30 -4.91 37.86
N GLY A 154 18.12 -5.97 37.86
CA GLY A 154 17.94 -7.13 38.73
C GLY A 154 18.03 -8.51 38.07
N ASP A 155 19.20 -9.14 38.22
CA ASP A 155 19.46 -10.58 38.49
C ASP A 155 18.54 -11.68 37.89
N GLY A 156 19.15 -12.55 37.07
CA GLY A 156 18.86 -13.99 37.06
C GLY A 156 17.87 -14.51 36.01
N GLY A 157 18.34 -15.44 35.17
CA GLY A 157 17.48 -16.46 34.55
C GLY A 157 17.47 -16.47 33.02
N ASP A 158 18.28 -17.38 32.47
CA ASP A 158 18.17 -17.97 31.14
C ASP A 158 16.72 -18.36 30.79
N TRP A 159 16.06 -17.59 29.92
CA TRP A 159 14.85 -17.97 29.19
C TRP A 159 14.85 -17.28 27.82
N ASP A 160 15.21 -18.06 26.81
CA ASP A 160 14.94 -17.86 25.38
C ASP A 160 13.47 -17.45 25.18
N SER A 161 13.24 -16.15 25.10
CA SER A 161 11.92 -15.56 24.90
C SER A 161 11.62 -15.63 23.41
N GLY A 162 10.90 -16.69 23.03
CA GLY A 162 10.19 -16.74 21.77
C GLY A 162 9.13 -15.65 21.75
N ASP A 163 9.48 -14.51 21.15
CA ASP A 163 8.62 -13.36 20.96
C ASP A 163 7.38 -13.80 20.18
N GLY A 164 6.25 -13.84 20.89
CA GLY A 164 4.94 -14.15 20.35
C GLY A 164 4.54 -13.11 19.32
N TRP A 165 4.61 -13.51 18.06
CA TRP A 165 4.07 -12.81 16.90
C TRP A 165 2.55 -12.69 17.06
N ASN A 166 2.08 -11.57 17.63
CA ASN A 166 0.68 -11.21 17.56
C ASN A 166 0.40 -10.71 16.14
N SER A 167 0.10 -11.66 15.26
CA SER A 167 -0.11 -11.46 13.83
C SER A 167 -1.54 -10.96 13.59
N ASP A 168 -1.75 -9.67 13.83
CA ASP A 168 -2.90 -8.92 13.33
C ASP A 168 -2.37 -7.67 12.60
N ASP A 169 -1.49 -7.86 11.61
CA ASP A 169 -1.01 -6.76 10.76
C ASP A 169 -1.29 -7.05 9.28
N ASP A 170 -2.43 -6.51 8.87
CA ASP A 170 -2.94 -6.49 7.51
C ASP A 170 -2.17 -5.45 6.68
N GLY A 171 -1.11 -5.90 6.02
CA GLY A 171 -0.66 -5.47 4.69
C GLY A 171 -0.71 -3.98 4.33
N GLY A 172 -0.42 -3.09 5.28
CA GLY A 172 -0.02 -1.72 4.98
C GLY A 172 1.42 -1.73 4.46
N TRP A 173 1.74 -0.83 3.52
CA TRP A 173 3.08 -0.71 2.93
C TRP A 173 4.13 -0.57 4.04
N SER A 174 4.79 -1.66 4.40
CA SER A 174 5.86 -1.66 5.39
C SER A 174 7.18 -1.29 4.70
N ASP A 175 8.15 -0.85 5.50
CA ASP A 175 9.50 -0.53 5.02
C ASP A 175 10.20 -1.77 4.40
N ASP A 176 9.70 -2.97 4.72
CA ASP A 176 10.23 -4.26 4.25
C ASP A 176 9.72 -4.69 2.86
N ASP A 177 8.65 -4.08 2.33
CA ASP A 177 8.15 -4.38 0.97
C ASP A 177 9.05 -3.82 -0.15
N PHE A 178 10.14 -3.16 0.23
CA PHE A 178 11.17 -2.60 -0.66
C PHE A 178 12.56 -3.22 -0.40
N GLY A 179 12.63 -4.41 0.22
CA GLY A 179 13.86 -5.16 0.50
C GLY A 179 13.85 -6.60 0.00
#